data_AF-A0A3B9DYF8-F1
#
_entry.id   AF-A0A3B9DYF8-F1
#
_cell.length_a   1.000
_cell.length_b   1.000
_cell.length_c   1.000
_cell.angle_alpha   90.00
_cell.angle_beta   90.00
_cell.angle_gamma   90.00
#
_symmetry.space_group_name_H-M   'P 1'
#
loop_
_entity.id
_entity.type
_entity.pdbx_description
1 polymer ?
#
loop_
_entity_poly.entity_id
_entity_poly.type
_entity_poly.pdbx_seq_one_letter_code
_entity_poly.pdbx_strand_id
1 'polypeptide(L)'
;MTEEIRNTLTEEVKKLIAAPSACPEAKAACEKWLAAAGTADEEAATAILKKEAEADIMPIDGLIGFAGSDAGKALFGEERAAALLAHAKDIKEKGARFCDCPACSACAEIIGTLK
;
A
#
# COMPACT_ATOMS: atom_id res chain seq x y z
N MET A 1 -19.52 9.65 3.34
CA MET A 1 -18.65 8.96 4.30
C MET A 1 -18.79 9.58 5.68
N THR A 2 -18.59 8.84 6.78
CA THR A 2 -18.61 9.45 8.14
C THR A 2 -17.31 10.22 8.39
N GLU A 3 -17.33 11.14 9.36
CA GLU A 3 -16.13 11.89 9.76
C GLU A 3 -15.03 10.98 10.31
N GLU A 4 -15.40 9.94 11.07
CA GLU A 4 -14.47 8.93 11.58
C GLU A 4 -13.73 8.21 10.44
N ILE A 5 -14.47 7.73 9.43
CA ILE A 5 -13.87 7.07 8.27
C ILE A 5 -12.97 8.05 7.51
N ARG A 6 -13.39 9.31 7.33
CA ARG A 6 -12.58 10.34 6.67
C ARG A 6 -11.29 10.62 7.43
N ASN A 7 -11.33 10.67 8.76
CA ASN A 7 -10.14 10.92 9.58
C ASN A 7 -9.16 9.74 9.47
N THR A 8 -9.64 8.50 9.56
CA THR A 8 -8.82 7.31 9.34
C THR A 8 -8.16 7.33 7.96
N LEU A 9 -8.94 7.57 6.90
CA LEU A 9 -8.39 7.65 5.54
C LEU A 9 -7.39 8.78 5.39
N THR A 10 -7.62 9.93 6.00
CA THR A 10 -6.67 11.06 5.96
C THR A 10 -5.31 10.67 6.52
N GLU A 11 -5.28 9.94 7.63
CA GLU A 11 -4.03 9.49 8.23
C GLU A 11 -3.33 8.40 7.39
N GLU A 12 -4.08 7.43 6.86
CA GLU A 12 -3.51 6.39 5.99
C GLU A 12 -3.02 6.94 4.64
N VAL A 13 -3.75 7.89 4.06
CA VAL A 13 -3.35 8.60 2.84
C VAL A 13 -2.03 9.37 3.06
N LYS A 14 -1.88 10.07 4.20
CA LYS A 14 -0.60 10.73 4.53
C LYS A 14 0.54 9.73 4.72
N LYS A 15 0.29 8.59 5.36
CA LYS A 15 1.29 7.51 5.49
C LYS A 15 1.72 6.97 4.12
N LEU A 16 0.77 6.76 3.21
CA LEU A 16 1.06 6.29 1.86
C LEU A 16 1.87 7.31 1.05
N ILE A 17 1.55 8.61 1.15
CA ILE A 17 2.35 9.70 0.54
C ILE A 17 3.79 9.70 1.08
N ALA A 18 3.95 9.55 2.39
CA ALA A 18 5.26 9.55 3.07
C ALA A 18 6.07 8.28 2.82
N ALA A 19 5.43 7.18 2.39
CA ALA A 19 6.11 5.92 2.17
C ALA A 19 7.15 6.05 1.03
N PRO A 20 8.42 5.69 1.27
CA PRO A 20 9.47 5.79 0.25
C PRO A 20 9.25 4.80 -0.90
N SER A 21 8.56 3.69 -0.64
CA SER A 21 8.27 2.64 -1.62
C SER A 21 6.98 2.85 -2.41
N ALA A 22 6.18 3.88 -2.10
CA ALA A 22 4.96 4.16 -2.84
C ALA A 22 5.28 4.78 -4.21
N CYS A 23 4.60 4.30 -5.25
CA CYS A 23 4.75 4.81 -6.60
C CYS A 23 4.19 6.25 -6.71
N PRO A 24 4.66 7.05 -7.68
CA PRO A 24 4.14 8.41 -7.91
C PRO A 24 2.62 8.44 -8.15
N GLU A 25 2.07 7.43 -8.81
CA GLU A 25 0.66 7.31 -9.14
C GLU A 25 -0.22 7.17 -7.89
N ALA A 26 0.14 6.28 -6.96
CA ALA A 26 -0.48 6.16 -5.64
C ALA A 26 -0.47 7.49 -4.89
N LYS A 27 0.68 8.17 -4.86
CA LYS A 27 0.82 9.48 -4.18
C LYS A 27 -0.08 10.53 -4.80
N ALA A 28 -0.18 10.56 -6.13
CA ALA A 28 -1.06 11.49 -6.82
C ALA A 28 -2.55 11.20 -6.55
N ALA A 29 -2.97 9.93 -6.46
CA ALA A 29 -4.32 9.56 -6.09
C ALA A 29 -4.64 9.98 -4.64
N CYS A 30 -3.69 9.78 -3.73
CA CYS A 30 -3.74 10.24 -2.35
C CYS A 30 -3.90 11.77 -2.23
N GLU A 31 -3.08 12.55 -2.94
CA GLU A 31 -3.16 14.01 -2.94
C GLU A 31 -4.49 14.52 -3.50
N LYS A 32 -4.98 13.90 -4.58
CA LYS A 32 -6.31 14.22 -5.14
C LYS A 32 -7.42 13.94 -4.14
N TRP A 33 -7.34 12.84 -3.40
CA TRP A 33 -8.32 12.52 -2.36
C TRP A 33 -8.28 13.54 -1.21
N LEU A 34 -7.09 13.95 -0.75
CA LEU A 34 -6.97 14.99 0.29
C LEU A 34 -7.61 16.32 -0.14
N ALA A 35 -7.49 16.70 -1.42
CA ALA A 35 -8.11 17.90 -1.95
C ALA A 35 -9.64 17.80 -2.08
N ALA A 36 -10.17 16.59 -2.24
CA ALA A 36 -11.60 16.32 -2.41
C ALA A 36 -12.33 15.96 -1.10
N ALA A 37 -11.60 15.62 -0.04
CA ALA A 37 -12.19 15.23 1.24
C ALA A 37 -13.09 16.35 1.80
N GLY A 38 -14.34 16.01 2.11
CA GLY A 38 -15.36 16.95 2.57
C GLY A 38 -16.01 17.82 1.48
N THR A 39 -15.69 17.61 0.20
CA THR A 39 -16.30 18.32 -0.93
C THR A 39 -17.33 17.44 -1.66
N ALA A 40 -17.96 17.99 -2.71
CA ALA A 40 -18.85 17.23 -3.58
C ALA A 40 -18.13 16.13 -4.39
N ASP A 41 -16.80 16.22 -4.54
CA ASP A 41 -15.98 15.27 -5.30
C ASP A 41 -15.47 14.10 -4.44
N GLU A 42 -15.73 14.10 -3.13
CA GLU A 42 -15.23 13.11 -2.17
C GLU A 42 -15.54 11.67 -2.62
N GLU A 43 -16.74 11.41 -3.11
CA GLU A 43 -17.16 10.07 -3.52
C GLU A 43 -16.36 9.55 -4.72
N ALA A 44 -16.22 10.38 -5.77
CA ALA A 44 -15.47 10.03 -6.97
C ALA A 44 -13.97 9.84 -6.65
N ALA A 45 -13.40 10.72 -5.84
CA ALA A 45 -12.00 10.59 -5.41
C ALA A 45 -11.78 9.35 -4.55
N THR A 46 -12.74 8.99 -3.69
CA THR A 46 -12.67 7.78 -2.84
C THR A 46 -12.68 6.51 -3.67
N ALA A 47 -13.49 6.44 -4.73
CA ALA A 47 -13.49 5.30 -5.64
C ALA A 47 -12.15 5.13 -6.37
N ILE A 48 -11.51 6.23 -6.78
CA ILE A 48 -10.18 6.21 -7.40
C ILE A 48 -9.12 5.77 -6.38
N LEU A 49 -9.14 6.35 -5.18
CA LEU A 49 -8.21 5.99 -4.10
C LEU A 49 -8.26 4.49 -3.79
N LYS A 50 -9.47 3.93 -3.65
CA LYS A 50 -9.66 2.50 -3.39
C LYS A 50 -9.04 1.64 -4.49
N LYS A 51 -9.37 1.95 -5.75
CA LYS A 51 -8.86 1.21 -6.91
C LYS A 51 -7.35 1.26 -7.01
N GLU A 52 -6.76 2.43 -6.75
CA GLU A 52 -5.30 2.61 -6.75
C GLU A 52 -4.66 1.78 -5.63
N ALA A 53 -5.17 1.86 -4.40
CA ALA A 53 -4.68 1.06 -3.28
C ALA A 53 -4.78 -0.45 -3.54
N GLU A 54 -5.87 -0.92 -4.17
CA GLU A 54 -6.04 -2.32 -4.58
C GLU A 54 -5.06 -2.77 -5.67
N ALA A 55 -4.65 -1.86 -6.56
CA ALA A 55 -3.69 -2.14 -7.62
C ALA A 55 -2.23 -2.15 -7.12
N ASP A 56 -1.90 -1.29 -6.15
CA ASP A 56 -0.52 -1.10 -5.66
C ASP A 56 -0.16 -1.94 -4.43
N ILE A 57 -1.14 -2.57 -3.78
CA ILE A 57 -0.86 -3.45 -2.65
C ILE A 57 -0.20 -4.75 -3.14
N MET A 58 0.97 -5.07 -2.59
CA MET A 58 1.73 -6.27 -2.97
C MET A 58 1.22 -7.51 -2.21
N PRO A 59 0.67 -8.53 -2.88
CA PRO A 59 0.32 -9.80 -2.25
C PRO A 59 1.56 -10.50 -1.71
N ILE A 60 1.42 -11.20 -0.58
CA ILE A 60 2.58 -11.81 0.08
C ILE A 60 3.31 -12.84 -0.80
N ASP A 61 2.56 -13.60 -1.60
CA ASP A 61 3.13 -14.56 -2.55
C ASP A 61 3.85 -13.88 -3.71
N GLY A 62 3.34 -12.72 -4.14
CA GLY A 62 4.01 -11.87 -5.12
C GLY A 62 5.35 -11.37 -4.58
N LEU A 63 5.39 -10.90 -3.32
CA LEU A 63 6.63 -10.46 -2.67
C LEU A 63 7.66 -11.60 -2.56
N ILE A 64 7.24 -12.78 -2.12
CA ILE A 64 8.11 -13.97 -2.03
C ILE A 64 8.69 -14.31 -3.41
N GLY A 65 7.84 -14.35 -4.44
CA GLY A 65 8.28 -14.61 -5.81
C GLY A 65 9.28 -13.58 -6.31
N PHE A 66 9.00 -12.29 -6.08
CA PHE A 66 9.87 -11.20 -6.50
C PHE A 66 11.21 -11.21 -5.76
N ALA A 67 11.21 -11.31 -4.43
CA ALA A 67 12.43 -11.31 -3.62
C ALA A 67 13.34 -12.51 -3.91
N GLY A 68 12.77 -13.66 -4.30
CA GLY A 68 13.53 -14.84 -4.74
C GLY A 68 14.03 -14.79 -6.19
N SER A 69 13.54 -13.84 -6.99
CA SER A 69 13.84 -13.75 -8.43
C SER A 69 15.17 -13.04 -8.71
N ASP A 70 15.68 -13.21 -9.94
CA ASP A 70 16.85 -12.47 -10.40
C ASP A 70 16.61 -10.96 -10.50
N ALA A 71 15.36 -10.55 -10.78
CA ALA A 71 14.99 -9.13 -10.75
C ALA A 71 15.06 -8.54 -9.32
N GLY A 72 14.61 -9.29 -8.32
CA GLY A 72 14.71 -8.89 -6.91
C GLY A 72 16.16 -8.77 -6.45
N LYS A 73 17.02 -9.72 -6.84
CA LYS A 73 18.46 -9.68 -6.56
C LYS A 73 19.15 -8.52 -7.30
N ALA A 74 18.78 -8.25 -8.54
CA ALA A 74 19.33 -7.13 -9.31
C ALA A 74 18.95 -5.77 -8.69
N LEU A 75 17.73 -5.65 -8.16
CA LEU A 75 17.25 -4.41 -7.55
C LEU A 75 17.84 -4.17 -6.16
N PHE A 76 17.88 -5.20 -5.31
CA PHE A 76 18.25 -5.03 -3.89
C PHE A 76 19.67 -5.51 -3.56
N GLY A 77 20.31 -6.28 -4.45
CA GLY A 77 21.49 -7.07 -4.15
C GLY A 77 21.13 -8.41 -3.49
N GLU A 78 22.02 -9.40 -3.60
CA GLU A 78 21.76 -10.77 -3.13
C GLU A 78 21.42 -10.84 -1.65
N GLU A 79 22.19 -10.16 -0.80
CA GLU A 79 22.02 -10.19 0.66
C GLU A 79 20.66 -9.61 1.08
N ARG A 80 20.29 -8.44 0.55
CA ARG A 80 19.01 -7.79 0.91
C ARG A 80 17.82 -8.53 0.30
N ALA A 81 17.94 -9.07 -0.92
CA ALA A 81 16.90 -9.89 -1.52
C ALA A 81 16.65 -11.17 -0.69
N ALA A 82 17.72 -11.83 -0.20
CA ALA A 82 17.60 -12.99 0.68
C ALA A 82 16.96 -12.64 2.03
N ALA A 83 17.34 -11.51 2.64
CA ALA A 83 16.72 -11.03 3.87
C ALA A 83 15.22 -10.69 3.68
N LEU A 84 14.88 -10.02 2.58
CA LEU A 84 13.49 -9.70 2.23
C LEU A 84 12.67 -10.97 1.99
N LEU A 85 13.22 -11.96 1.31
CA LEU A 85 12.58 -13.25 1.09
C LEU A 85 12.31 -14.00 2.41
N ALA A 86 13.29 -13.99 3.33
CA ALA A 86 13.14 -14.60 4.64
C ALA A 86 12.03 -13.91 5.45
N HIS A 87 12.03 -12.58 5.47
CA HIS A 87 10.99 -11.77 6.11
C HIS A 87 9.60 -12.05 5.54
N ALA A 88 9.48 -12.05 4.21
CA ALA A 88 8.20 -12.29 3.52
C ALA A 88 7.63 -13.68 3.84
N LYS A 89 8.48 -14.71 3.97
CA LYS A 89 8.06 -16.06 4.39
C LYS A 89 7.61 -16.08 5.85
N ASP A 90 8.36 -15.45 6.76
CA ASP A 90 8.02 -15.40 8.19
C ASP A 90 6.66 -14.72 8.44
N ILE A 91 6.41 -13.56 7.82
CA ILE A 91 5.12 -12.88 8.00
C ILE A 91 3.97 -13.64 7.32
N LYS A 92 4.23 -14.37 6.22
CA LYS A 92 3.24 -15.26 5.61
C LYS A 92 2.84 -16.39 6.56
N GLU A 93 3.80 -17.02 7.23
CA GLU A 93 3.54 -18.06 8.24
C GLU A 93 2.72 -17.52 9.41
N LYS A 94 2.87 -16.23 9.73
CA LYS A 94 2.05 -15.52 10.72
C LYS A 94 0.68 -15.06 10.20
N GLY A 95 0.34 -15.38 8.95
CA GLY A 95 -0.97 -15.12 8.35
C GLY A 95 -1.08 -13.81 7.57
N ALA A 96 0.03 -13.12 7.28
CA ALA A 96 0.01 -11.92 6.45
C ALA A 96 -0.47 -12.25 5.03
N ARG A 97 -1.40 -11.44 4.51
CA ARG A 97 -1.92 -11.55 3.13
C ARG A 97 -1.13 -10.68 2.15
N PHE A 98 -0.49 -9.63 2.65
CA PHE A 98 0.20 -8.60 1.88
C PHE A 98 1.58 -8.34 2.48
N CYS A 99 2.44 -7.70 1.68
CA CYS A 99 3.67 -7.07 2.17
C CYS A 99 3.35 -6.10 3.31
N ASP A 100 4.23 -6.00 4.30
CA ASP A 100 4.08 -5.13 5.48
C ASP A 100 4.90 -3.84 5.39
N CYS A 101 5.48 -3.53 4.22
CA CYS A 101 6.15 -2.25 4.02
C CYS A 101 5.17 -1.07 4.26
N PRO A 102 5.67 0.13 4.60
CA PRO A 102 4.80 1.27 4.93
C PRO A 102 3.72 1.56 3.88
N ALA A 103 4.04 1.41 2.59
CA ALA A 103 3.08 1.60 1.51
C ALA A 103 1.97 0.54 1.52
N CYS A 104 2.33 -0.75 1.56
CA CYS A 104 1.35 -1.84 1.53
C CYS A 104 0.49 -1.88 2.80
N SER A 105 1.06 -1.54 3.96
CA SER A 105 0.31 -1.39 5.20
C SER A 105 -0.74 -0.28 5.09
N ALA A 106 -0.37 0.90 4.57
CA ALA A 106 -1.32 1.99 4.35
C ALA A 106 -2.42 1.61 3.32
N CYS A 107 -2.05 0.94 2.21
CA CYS A 107 -3.03 0.43 1.26
C CYS A 107 -4.00 -0.57 1.91
N ALA A 108 -3.51 -1.48 2.75
CA ALA A 108 -4.33 -2.46 3.45
C ALA A 108 -5.37 -1.79 4.36
N GLU A 109 -4.98 -0.76 5.09
CA GLU A 109 -5.87 0.01 5.96
C GLU A 109 -6.88 0.84 5.16
N ILE A 110 -6.47 1.47 4.05
CA ILE A 110 -7.38 2.18 3.12
C ILE A 110 -8.44 1.23 2.59
N ILE A 111 -8.04 0.09 2.05
CA ILE A 111 -8.95 -0.94 1.51
C ILE A 111 -9.85 -1.47 2.62
N GLY A 112 -9.31 -1.71 3.81
CA GLY A 112 -10.03 -2.20 4.98
C GLY A 112 -11.11 -1.23 5.45
N THR A 113 -10.81 0.06 5.43
CA THR A 113 -11.68 1.17 5.85
C THR A 113 -12.82 1.42 4.85
N LEU A 114 -12.60 1.14 3.55
CA LEU A 114 -13.56 1.35 2.46
C LEU A 114 -14.38 0.11 2.10
N LYS A 115 -14.55 -0.84 3.04
CA LYS A 115 -15.35 -2.05 2.85
C LYS A 115 -16.86 -1.82 2.96
#